data_AF-A0A9D0P3C9-F1
#
_entry.id   AF-A0A9D0P3C9-F1
#
_cell.length_a   1.000
_cell.length_b   1.000
_cell.length_c   1.000
_cell.angle_alpha   90.00
_cell.angle_beta   90.00
_cell.angle_gamma   90.00
#
_symmetry.space_group_name_H-M   'P 1'
#
loop_
_entity.id
_entity.type
_entity.pdbx_description
1 polymer ?
#
loop_
_entity_poly.entity_id
_entity_poly.type
_entity_poly.pdbx_seq_one_letter_code
_entity_poly.pdbx_strand_id
1 'polypeptide(L)'
;MQNNNSAGLSLANFWVAFITFALAAVLGVYQVAERSGLFPAIQSTDLYFGSVSSHGVIMGFVLTTFFIMGFGFWSATTSLNRPLWSKSLGWLSFIIALTGTVMAALMLFTGQASIMYTFYPPLQASPIFYLGATLLVVGSWLWCLQMVVMMSQWKKDHPGETVPLMMFGTTANAILWFITSLGVASEILFQLLPWSLGWIDTVDVGLARTLFSWTLHAIVYFWLIPAYLAFYTFVPRQAGGKLFSDEMGRIAFIMLLVFGIPIGM
;
A
#
# COMPACT_ATOMS: atom_id res chain seq x y z
N MET A 1 -26.94 -1.49 -18.32
CA MET A 1 -25.51 -1.50 -17.94
C MET A 1 -25.10 -0.06 -17.67
N GLN A 2 -25.26 0.42 -16.44
CA GLN A 2 -24.89 1.80 -16.09
C GLN A 2 -23.37 1.92 -16.08
N ASN A 3 -22.89 2.99 -16.70
CA ASN A 3 -21.49 3.36 -16.87
C ASN A 3 -20.70 3.14 -15.57
N ASN A 4 -19.84 2.12 -15.54
CA ASN A 4 -19.15 1.69 -14.33
C ASN A 4 -18.04 2.71 -13.99
N ASN A 5 -18.42 3.79 -13.32
CA ASN A 5 -17.63 5.02 -13.19
C ASN A 5 -16.26 4.82 -12.49
N SER A 6 -16.04 3.70 -11.80
CA SER A 6 -14.76 3.32 -11.20
C SER A 6 -13.99 2.23 -11.96
N ALA A 7 -14.56 1.57 -12.98
CA ALA A 7 -13.92 0.43 -13.64
C ALA A 7 -12.58 0.80 -14.27
N GLY A 8 -12.51 1.92 -15.00
CA GLY A 8 -11.26 2.39 -15.61
C GLY A 8 -10.20 2.76 -14.56
N LEU A 9 -10.60 3.37 -13.44
CA LEU A 9 -9.68 3.75 -12.36
C LEU A 9 -9.17 2.52 -11.60
N SER A 10 -10.05 1.57 -11.29
CA SER A 10 -9.69 0.32 -10.61
C SER A 10 -8.73 -0.50 -11.48
N LEU A 11 -9.04 -0.59 -12.79
CA LEU A 11 -8.21 -1.29 -13.76
C LEU A 11 -6.84 -0.61 -13.95
N ALA A 12 -6.78 0.72 -14.00
CA ALA A 12 -5.51 1.46 -14.09
C ALA A 12 -4.60 1.16 -12.88
N ASN A 13 -5.17 1.14 -11.67
CA ASN A 13 -4.46 0.73 -10.46
C ASN A 13 -3.96 -0.72 -10.57
N PHE A 14 -4.81 -1.66 -10.98
CA PHE A 14 -4.40 -3.05 -11.17
C PHE A 14 -3.30 -3.22 -12.23
N TRP A 15 -3.34 -2.47 -13.32
CA TRP A 15 -2.27 -2.52 -14.33
C TRP A 15 -0.92 -2.12 -13.74
N VAL A 16 -0.85 -1.02 -12.99
CA VAL A 16 0.40 -0.61 -12.31
C VAL A 16 0.86 -1.71 -11.35
N ALA A 17 -0.05 -2.24 -10.54
CA ALA A 17 0.26 -3.32 -9.60
C ALA A 17 0.85 -4.55 -10.30
N PHE A 18 0.16 -5.11 -11.31
CA PHE A 18 0.61 -6.34 -11.96
C PHE A 18 1.83 -6.16 -12.86
N ILE A 19 1.99 -5.01 -13.52
CA ILE A 19 3.21 -4.70 -14.30
C ILE A 19 4.42 -4.63 -13.36
N THR A 20 4.28 -3.91 -12.25
CA THR A 20 5.39 -3.79 -11.28
C THR A 20 5.67 -5.12 -10.58
N PHE A 21 4.65 -5.94 -10.28
CA PHE A 21 4.83 -7.31 -9.81
C PHE A 21 5.65 -8.16 -10.78
N ALA A 22 5.37 -8.10 -12.09
CA ALA A 22 6.14 -8.84 -13.09
C ALA A 22 7.62 -8.43 -13.09
N LEU A 23 7.91 -7.13 -12.94
CA LEU A 23 9.28 -6.62 -12.79
C LEU A 23 9.93 -7.16 -11.49
N ALA A 24 9.22 -7.09 -10.37
CA ALA A 24 9.73 -7.59 -9.09
C ALA A 24 9.96 -9.11 -9.11
N ALA A 25 9.13 -9.89 -9.80
CA ALA A 25 9.32 -11.33 -9.95
C ALA A 25 10.65 -11.65 -10.64
N VAL A 26 11.02 -10.91 -11.69
CA VAL A 26 12.33 -11.04 -12.36
C VAL A 26 13.47 -10.74 -11.39
N LEU A 27 13.35 -9.66 -10.61
CA LEU A 27 14.34 -9.31 -9.57
C LEU A 27 14.48 -10.40 -8.50
N GLY A 28 13.36 -11.01 -8.08
CA GLY A 28 13.35 -12.12 -7.12
C GLY A 28 14.02 -13.37 -7.65
N VAL A 29 13.77 -13.73 -8.92
CA VAL A 29 14.47 -14.83 -9.59
C VAL A 29 15.98 -14.56 -9.65
N TYR A 30 16.39 -13.33 -9.98
CA TYR A 30 17.79 -12.93 -9.96
C TYR A 30 18.41 -13.09 -8.56
N GLN A 31 17.74 -12.65 -7.49
CA GLN A 31 18.25 -12.77 -6.12
C GLN A 31 18.51 -14.23 -5.73
N VAL A 32 17.59 -15.14 -6.06
CA VAL A 32 17.76 -16.58 -5.81
C VAL A 32 18.92 -17.13 -6.64
N ALA A 33 19.00 -16.78 -7.93
CA ALA A 33 20.06 -17.27 -8.81
C ALA A 33 21.44 -16.80 -8.35
N GLU A 34 21.59 -15.52 -7.99
CA GLU A 34 22.82 -14.91 -7.49
C GLU A 34 23.30 -15.59 -6.19
N ARG A 35 22.36 -15.81 -5.25
CA ARG A 35 22.64 -16.44 -3.95
C ARG A 35 22.80 -17.95 -3.98
N SER A 36 22.43 -18.62 -5.07
CA SER A 36 22.48 -20.08 -5.17
C SER A 36 23.89 -20.67 -5.23
N GLY A 37 24.88 -19.85 -5.62
CA GLY A 37 26.24 -20.33 -5.93
C GLY A 37 26.36 -21.11 -7.24
N LEU A 38 25.26 -21.31 -7.99
CA LEU A 38 25.24 -22.06 -9.24
C LEU A 38 25.70 -21.24 -10.45
N PHE A 39 25.62 -19.91 -10.36
CA PHE A 39 25.93 -19.00 -11.46
C PHE A 39 26.95 -17.92 -11.04
N PRO A 40 28.24 -18.26 -10.92
CA PRO A 40 29.26 -17.29 -10.50
C PRO A 40 29.34 -16.04 -11.38
N ALA A 41 29.01 -16.16 -12.68
CA ALA A 41 29.09 -15.07 -13.64
C ALA A 41 28.09 -13.92 -13.41
N ILE A 42 27.04 -14.13 -12.62
CA ILE A 42 26.02 -13.10 -12.33
C ILE A 42 26.15 -12.50 -10.93
N GLN A 43 27.15 -12.94 -10.16
CA GLN A 43 27.42 -12.45 -8.81
C GLN A 43 27.90 -11.01 -8.86
N SER A 44 27.21 -10.14 -8.13
CA SER A 44 27.52 -8.72 -8.05
C SER A 44 26.85 -8.13 -6.83
N THR A 45 27.65 -7.62 -5.89
CA THR A 45 27.17 -6.98 -4.67
C THR A 45 26.25 -5.81 -4.99
N ASP A 46 26.65 -4.94 -5.92
CA ASP A 46 25.90 -3.73 -6.27
C ASP A 46 24.55 -4.07 -6.91
N LEU A 47 24.54 -5.03 -7.86
CA LEU A 47 23.30 -5.47 -8.50
C LEU A 47 22.41 -6.24 -7.52
N TYR A 48 22.97 -7.02 -6.59
CA TYR A 48 22.21 -7.71 -5.57
C TYR A 48 21.49 -6.72 -4.64
N PHE A 49 22.19 -5.74 -4.09
CA PHE A 49 21.55 -4.75 -3.20
C PHE A 49 20.61 -3.80 -3.95
N GLY A 50 20.92 -3.43 -5.19
CA GLY A 50 19.99 -2.74 -6.07
C GLY A 50 18.71 -3.54 -6.28
N SER A 51 18.84 -4.83 -6.64
CA SER A 51 17.71 -5.75 -6.83
C SER A 51 16.87 -5.93 -5.57
N VAL A 52 17.48 -6.20 -4.41
CA VAL A 52 16.75 -6.37 -3.14
C VAL A 52 16.01 -5.10 -2.76
N SER A 53 16.63 -3.93 -2.95
CA SER A 53 15.98 -2.63 -2.70
C SER A 53 14.78 -2.41 -3.62
N SER A 54 14.97 -2.56 -4.93
CA SER A 54 13.89 -2.41 -5.91
C SER A 54 12.77 -3.43 -5.70
N HIS A 55 13.10 -4.70 -5.50
CA HIS A 55 12.13 -5.77 -5.27
C HIS A 55 11.30 -5.51 -4.02
N GLY A 56 11.95 -5.20 -2.90
CA GLY A 56 11.26 -4.95 -1.63
C GLY A 56 10.35 -3.71 -1.70
N VAL A 57 10.80 -2.62 -2.32
CA VAL A 57 9.98 -1.41 -2.49
C VAL A 57 8.77 -1.69 -3.40
N ILE A 58 9.00 -2.39 -4.52
CA ILE A 58 7.90 -2.74 -5.42
C ILE A 58 6.88 -3.65 -4.73
N MET A 59 7.32 -4.74 -4.11
CA MET A 59 6.42 -5.72 -3.50
C MET A 59 5.71 -5.17 -2.26
N GLY A 60 6.44 -4.47 -1.40
CA GLY A 60 5.93 -3.99 -0.11
C GLY A 60 5.10 -2.72 -0.19
N PHE A 61 5.39 -1.82 -1.14
CA PHE A 61 4.71 -0.52 -1.24
C PHE A 61 3.95 -0.35 -2.54
N VAL A 62 4.59 -0.54 -3.70
CA VAL A 62 3.98 -0.18 -4.99
C VAL A 62 2.84 -1.14 -5.35
N LEU A 63 3.15 -2.43 -5.48
CA LEU A 63 2.20 -3.49 -5.82
C LEU A 63 1.00 -3.46 -4.89
N THR A 64 1.25 -3.48 -3.59
CA THR A 64 0.21 -3.56 -2.56
C THR A 64 -0.65 -2.29 -2.57
N THR A 65 -0.06 -1.10 -2.56
CA THR A 65 -0.84 0.16 -2.55
C THR A 65 -1.75 0.27 -3.77
N PHE A 66 -1.22 0.07 -4.98
CA PHE A 66 -2.03 0.13 -6.19
C PHE A 66 -3.08 -0.98 -6.23
N PHE A 67 -2.74 -2.21 -5.86
CA PHE A 67 -3.71 -3.30 -5.82
C PHE A 67 -4.86 -2.97 -4.85
N ILE A 68 -4.53 -2.48 -3.65
CA ILE A 68 -5.51 -2.18 -2.60
C ILE A 68 -6.37 -0.98 -3.00
N MET A 69 -5.78 0.06 -3.59
CA MET A 69 -6.53 1.20 -4.10
C MET A 69 -7.52 0.77 -5.19
N GLY A 70 -7.06 -0.01 -6.17
CA GLY A 70 -7.90 -0.56 -7.22
C GLY A 70 -9.02 -1.45 -6.69
N PHE A 71 -8.68 -2.37 -5.78
CA PHE A 71 -9.64 -3.23 -5.09
C PHE A 71 -10.67 -2.43 -4.32
N GLY A 72 -10.24 -1.38 -3.59
CA GLY A 72 -11.12 -0.53 -2.81
C GLY A 72 -12.09 0.31 -3.65
N PHE A 73 -11.63 0.87 -4.78
CA PHE A 73 -12.52 1.59 -5.69
C PHE A 73 -13.60 0.68 -6.28
N TRP A 74 -13.21 -0.54 -6.67
CA TRP A 74 -14.15 -1.54 -7.15
C TRP A 74 -15.07 -2.05 -6.04
N SER A 75 -14.53 -2.33 -4.86
CA SER A 75 -15.28 -2.87 -3.73
C SER A 75 -16.33 -1.87 -3.25
N ALA A 76 -15.97 -0.58 -3.18
CA ALA A 76 -16.89 0.47 -2.77
C ALA A 76 -18.06 0.64 -3.75
N THR A 77 -17.80 0.71 -5.06
CA THR A 77 -18.89 0.93 -6.03
C THR A 77 -19.77 -0.29 -6.21
N THR A 78 -19.19 -1.50 -6.19
CA THR A 78 -19.94 -2.74 -6.39
C THR A 78 -20.72 -3.15 -5.15
N SER A 79 -20.12 -3.09 -3.96
CA SER A 79 -20.79 -3.53 -2.73
C SER A 79 -21.87 -2.55 -2.28
N LEU A 80 -21.65 -1.24 -2.46
CA LEU A 80 -22.65 -0.21 -2.13
C LEU A 80 -23.64 0.04 -3.28
N ASN A 81 -23.43 -0.59 -4.43
CA ASN A 81 -24.23 -0.42 -5.65
C ASN A 81 -24.47 1.06 -6.02
N ARG A 82 -23.43 1.88 -5.95
CA ARG A 82 -23.50 3.33 -6.20
C ARG A 82 -22.22 3.85 -6.87
N PRO A 83 -22.28 4.97 -7.60
CA PRO A 83 -21.08 5.56 -8.19
C PRO A 83 -20.09 6.01 -7.11
N LEU A 84 -18.81 6.08 -7.50
CA LEU A 84 -17.75 6.60 -6.64
C LEU A 84 -18.08 8.04 -6.22
N TRP A 85 -17.80 8.40 -4.97
CA TRP A 85 -18.11 9.73 -4.44
C TRP A 85 -17.49 10.86 -5.27
N SER A 86 -16.21 10.73 -5.63
CA SER A 86 -15.53 11.72 -6.49
C SER A 86 -14.54 11.06 -7.43
N LYS A 87 -14.90 10.95 -8.72
CA LYS A 87 -14.04 10.37 -9.76
C LYS A 87 -12.77 11.18 -9.98
N SER A 88 -12.87 12.51 -9.94
CA SER A 88 -11.70 13.39 -10.09
C SER A 88 -10.72 13.20 -8.94
N LEU A 89 -11.22 13.06 -7.70
CA LEU A 89 -10.38 12.77 -6.54
C LEU A 89 -9.74 11.38 -6.63
N GLY A 90 -10.46 10.39 -7.15
CA GLY A 90 -9.93 9.06 -7.45
C GLY A 90 -8.76 9.10 -8.46
N TRP A 91 -8.90 9.85 -9.55
CA TRP A 91 -7.80 10.03 -10.51
C TRP A 91 -6.65 10.86 -9.95
N LEU A 92 -6.92 11.90 -9.15
CA LEU A 92 -5.88 12.67 -8.48
C LEU A 92 -5.07 11.78 -7.53
N SER A 93 -5.74 10.95 -6.74
CA SER A 93 -5.12 9.93 -5.88
C SER A 93 -4.18 9.01 -6.66
N PHE A 94 -4.65 8.48 -7.80
CA PHE A 94 -3.85 7.63 -8.68
C PHE A 94 -2.64 8.37 -9.29
N ILE A 95 -2.82 9.60 -9.79
CA ILE A 95 -1.75 10.37 -10.44
C ILE A 95 -0.65 10.74 -9.43
N ILE A 96 -1.02 11.17 -8.23
CA ILE A 96 -0.06 11.48 -7.16
C ILE A 96 0.74 10.23 -6.80
N ALA A 97 0.06 9.10 -6.59
CA ALA A 97 0.71 7.84 -6.25
C ALA A 97 1.64 7.34 -7.38
N LEU A 98 1.22 7.47 -8.63
CA LEU A 98 1.99 7.05 -9.80
C LEU A 98 3.22 7.94 -10.00
N THR A 99 3.07 9.25 -9.85
CA THR A 99 4.18 10.20 -9.90
C THR A 99 5.23 9.85 -8.85
N GLY A 100 4.78 9.62 -7.61
CA GLY A 100 5.67 9.20 -6.52
C GLY A 100 6.42 7.89 -6.83
N THR A 101 5.70 6.91 -7.38
CA THR A 101 6.26 5.62 -7.80
C THR A 101 7.32 5.78 -8.87
N VAL A 102 7.06 6.60 -9.91
CA VAL A 102 8.03 6.85 -10.98
C VAL A 102 9.28 7.55 -10.42
N MET A 103 9.12 8.54 -9.55
CA MET A 103 10.25 9.22 -8.90
C MET A 103 11.12 8.26 -8.08
N ALA A 104 10.51 7.41 -7.25
CA ALA A 104 11.23 6.42 -6.46
C ALA A 104 11.91 5.36 -7.35
N ALA A 105 11.21 4.87 -8.38
CA ALA A 105 11.75 3.89 -9.33
C ALA A 105 12.97 4.42 -10.08
N LEU A 106 12.96 5.69 -10.50
CA LEU A 106 14.11 6.31 -11.16
C LEU A 106 15.34 6.27 -10.26
N MET A 107 15.21 6.57 -8.97
CA MET A 107 16.34 6.56 -8.05
C MET A 107 16.80 5.14 -7.71
N LEU A 108 15.88 4.19 -7.61
CA LEU A 108 16.21 2.77 -7.42
C LEU A 108 17.01 2.22 -8.60
N PHE A 109 16.56 2.45 -9.84
CA PHE A 109 17.19 1.90 -11.04
C PHE A 109 18.47 2.62 -11.46
N THR A 110 18.68 3.85 -11.00
CA THR A 110 19.96 4.57 -11.17
C THR A 110 20.95 4.30 -10.02
N GLY A 111 20.61 3.41 -9.08
CA GLY A 111 21.46 3.04 -7.95
C GLY A 111 21.55 4.09 -6.84
N GLN A 112 20.77 5.17 -6.93
CA GLN A 112 20.74 6.27 -5.94
C GLN A 112 19.82 6.00 -4.74
N ALA A 113 19.25 4.79 -4.65
CA ALA A 113 18.39 4.37 -3.55
C ALA A 113 18.56 2.87 -3.20
N SER A 114 19.78 2.34 -3.30
CA SER A 114 20.11 0.95 -2.93
C SER A 114 20.20 0.74 -1.41
N ILE A 115 19.13 1.10 -0.68
CA ILE A 115 19.09 1.16 0.79
C ILE A 115 18.01 0.26 1.41
N MET A 116 17.57 -0.76 0.67
CA MET A 116 16.48 -1.68 1.02
C MET A 116 15.11 -0.98 1.12
N TYR A 117 14.05 -1.76 1.27
CA TYR A 117 12.68 -1.23 1.41
C TYR A 117 12.39 -0.58 2.78
N THR A 118 13.27 -0.76 3.76
CA THR A 118 13.17 -0.13 5.07
C THR A 118 13.89 1.22 5.15
N PHE A 119 14.78 1.51 4.20
CA PHE A 119 15.51 2.78 4.10
C PHE A 119 16.07 3.31 5.43
N TYR A 120 16.54 2.40 6.29
CA TYR A 120 17.00 2.76 7.62
C TYR A 120 18.26 3.63 7.57
N PRO A 121 18.29 4.79 8.27
CA PRO A 121 19.53 5.52 8.46
C PRO A 121 20.55 4.67 9.26
N PRO A 122 21.87 4.88 9.06
CA PRO A 122 22.50 5.99 8.34
C PRO A 122 22.69 5.76 6.83
N LEU A 123 22.02 4.77 6.22
CA LEU A 123 22.02 4.65 4.76
C LEU A 123 21.11 5.72 4.16
N GLN A 124 21.68 6.56 3.30
CA GLN A 124 20.99 7.69 2.70
C GLN A 124 20.69 7.42 1.22
N ALA A 125 19.47 7.72 0.78
CA ALA A 125 19.09 7.77 -0.63
C ALA A 125 18.98 9.21 -1.14
N SER A 126 18.84 9.36 -2.45
CA SER A 126 18.50 10.64 -3.07
C SER A 126 17.21 11.25 -2.50
N PRO A 127 17.13 12.59 -2.30
CA PRO A 127 15.90 13.27 -1.90
C PRO A 127 14.69 12.95 -2.78
N ILE A 128 14.93 12.67 -4.07
CA ILE A 128 13.88 12.33 -5.04
C ILE A 128 13.21 10.99 -4.65
N PHE A 129 13.97 10.05 -4.08
CA PHE A 129 13.42 8.78 -3.59
C PHE A 129 12.46 9.02 -2.42
N TYR A 130 12.90 9.78 -1.42
CA TYR A 130 12.08 10.10 -0.25
C TYR A 130 10.82 10.90 -0.61
N LEU A 131 10.94 11.87 -1.51
CA LEU A 131 9.80 12.62 -2.04
C LEU A 131 8.85 11.69 -2.82
N GLY A 132 9.40 10.80 -3.65
CA GLY A 132 8.62 9.81 -4.39
C GLY A 132 7.82 8.86 -3.48
N ALA A 133 8.48 8.30 -2.47
CA ALA A 133 7.84 7.47 -1.46
C ALA A 133 6.74 8.22 -0.69
N THR A 134 6.98 9.48 -0.32
CA THR A 134 6.00 10.35 0.33
C THR A 134 4.77 10.57 -0.55
N LEU A 135 4.96 10.85 -1.84
CA LEU A 135 3.85 11.05 -2.77
C LEU A 135 3.03 9.77 -2.97
N LEU A 136 3.65 8.58 -2.98
CA LEU A 136 2.93 7.30 -2.99
C LEU A 136 1.98 7.19 -1.78
N VAL A 137 2.47 7.50 -0.58
CA VAL A 137 1.68 7.49 0.65
C VAL A 137 0.58 8.56 0.61
N VAL A 138 0.90 9.81 0.30
CA VAL A 138 -0.08 10.91 0.26
C VAL A 138 -1.17 10.67 -0.80
N GLY A 139 -0.81 10.11 -1.96
CA GLY A 139 -1.77 9.72 -2.98
C GLY A 139 -2.81 8.73 -2.44
N SER A 140 -2.38 7.76 -1.64
CA SER A 140 -3.27 6.78 -1.02
C SER A 140 -4.18 7.37 0.08
N TRP A 141 -3.82 8.47 0.73
CA TRP A 141 -4.69 9.13 1.73
C TRP A 141 -5.97 9.68 1.10
N LEU A 142 -5.90 10.16 -0.15
CA LEU A 142 -7.08 10.57 -0.91
C LEU A 142 -8.01 9.39 -1.23
N TRP A 143 -7.45 8.19 -1.38
CA TRP A 143 -8.24 6.96 -1.47
C TRP A 143 -8.87 6.62 -0.11
N CYS A 144 -8.14 6.72 0.99
CA CYS A 144 -8.69 6.48 2.33
C CYS A 144 -9.89 7.39 2.62
N LEU A 145 -9.77 8.69 2.32
CA LEU A 145 -10.85 9.66 2.46
C LEU A 145 -12.11 9.22 1.69
N GLN A 146 -11.95 8.77 0.44
CA GLN A 146 -13.07 8.29 -0.35
C GLN A 146 -13.76 7.08 0.27
N MET A 147 -13.02 6.12 0.81
CA MET A 147 -13.59 4.94 1.46
C MET A 147 -14.41 5.32 2.70
N VAL A 148 -13.92 6.26 3.50
CA VAL A 148 -14.63 6.75 4.70
C VAL A 148 -15.88 7.54 4.33
N VAL A 149 -15.79 8.43 3.34
CA VAL A 149 -16.93 9.24 2.90
C VAL A 149 -18.03 8.37 2.27
N MET A 150 -17.67 7.41 1.41
CA MET A 150 -18.65 6.52 0.78
C MET A 150 -19.37 5.64 1.81
N MET A 151 -18.64 5.10 2.79
CA MET A 151 -19.21 4.38 3.93
C MET A 151 -20.22 5.25 4.68
N SER A 152 -19.83 6.51 4.97
CA SER A 152 -20.66 7.44 5.73
C SER A 152 -21.92 7.87 4.99
N GLN A 153 -21.80 8.17 3.69
CA GLN A 153 -22.94 8.50 2.82
C GLN A 153 -23.91 7.33 2.74
N TRP A 154 -23.43 6.11 2.53
CA TRP A 154 -24.29 4.94 2.46
C TRP A 154 -25.06 4.71 3.76
N LYS A 155 -24.40 4.82 4.93
CA LYS A 155 -25.05 4.70 6.25
C LYS A 155 -26.11 5.77 6.48
N LYS A 156 -25.90 6.99 5.98
CA LYS A 156 -26.89 8.08 6.06
C LYS A 156 -28.12 7.80 5.20
N ASP A 157 -27.90 7.23 4.02
CA ASP A 157 -28.97 6.91 3.07
C ASP A 157 -29.76 5.64 3.48
N HIS A 158 -29.18 4.77 4.32
CA HIS A 158 -29.76 3.49 4.77
C HIS A 158 -29.77 3.37 6.31
N PRO A 159 -30.56 4.19 7.01
CA PRO A 159 -30.58 4.19 8.47
C PRO A 159 -31.08 2.85 9.02
N GLY A 160 -30.31 2.26 9.94
CA GLY A 160 -30.64 0.98 10.57
C GLY A 160 -30.21 -0.26 9.76
N GLU A 161 -29.75 -0.09 8.53
CA GLU A 161 -29.23 -1.19 7.73
C GLU A 161 -27.76 -1.49 8.03
N THR A 162 -27.41 -2.77 7.96
CA THR A 162 -26.02 -3.21 8.15
C THR A 162 -25.26 -3.04 6.84
N VAL A 163 -24.14 -2.32 6.87
CA VAL A 163 -23.32 -2.10 5.68
C VAL A 163 -22.76 -3.43 5.16
N PRO A 164 -22.73 -3.67 3.83
CA PRO A 164 -22.06 -4.81 3.23
C PRO A 164 -20.66 -5.06 3.80
N LEU A 165 -20.35 -6.32 4.14
CA LEU A 165 -19.07 -6.72 4.75
C LEU A 165 -17.86 -6.27 3.93
N MET A 166 -17.98 -6.33 2.59
CA MET A 166 -16.96 -5.88 1.65
C MET A 166 -16.58 -4.41 1.88
N MET A 167 -17.56 -3.50 1.96
CA MET A 167 -17.30 -2.09 2.24
C MET A 167 -16.78 -1.92 3.67
N PHE A 168 -17.38 -2.62 4.64
CA PHE A 168 -16.99 -2.53 6.04
C PHE A 168 -15.48 -2.81 6.24
N GLY A 169 -14.98 -3.94 5.71
CA GLY A 169 -13.57 -4.27 5.79
C GLY A 169 -12.69 -3.36 4.93
N THR A 170 -13.17 -2.90 3.76
CA THR A 170 -12.41 -1.94 2.93
C THR A 170 -12.20 -0.62 3.67
N THR A 171 -13.23 -0.10 4.34
CA THR A 171 -13.11 1.11 5.16
C THR A 171 -12.24 0.87 6.38
N ALA A 172 -12.34 -0.29 7.05
CA ALA A 172 -11.43 -0.65 8.13
C ALA A 172 -9.96 -0.65 7.65
N ASN A 173 -9.70 -1.20 6.46
CA ASN A 173 -8.38 -1.19 5.85
C ASN A 173 -7.86 0.23 5.58
N ALA A 174 -8.73 1.10 5.06
CA ALA A 174 -8.42 2.50 4.80
C ALA A 174 -8.07 3.27 6.08
N ILE A 175 -8.82 3.04 7.17
CA ILE A 175 -8.55 3.67 8.47
C ILE A 175 -7.24 3.14 9.04
N LEU A 176 -7.02 1.82 9.02
CA LEU A 176 -5.77 1.20 9.47
C LEU A 176 -4.59 1.82 8.74
N TRP A 177 -4.65 1.88 7.40
CA TRP A 177 -3.58 2.42 6.58
C TRP A 177 -3.33 3.90 6.82
N PHE A 178 -4.40 4.70 6.90
CA PHE A 178 -4.25 6.13 7.16
C PHE A 178 -3.49 6.39 8.46
N ILE A 179 -3.86 5.71 9.56
CA ILE A 179 -3.17 5.86 10.86
C ILE A 179 -1.75 5.31 10.79
N THR A 180 -1.58 4.11 10.24
CA THR A 180 -0.30 3.39 10.19
C THR A 180 0.74 4.14 9.35
N SER A 181 0.34 4.72 8.21
CA SER A 181 1.23 5.42 7.30
C SER A 181 1.70 6.79 7.81
N LEU A 182 1.12 7.30 8.91
CA LEU A 182 1.61 8.51 9.57
C LEU A 182 3.03 8.32 10.12
N GLY A 183 3.40 7.10 10.55
CA GLY A 183 4.75 6.79 11.04
C GLY A 183 5.82 7.06 9.99
N VAL A 184 5.75 6.36 8.86
CA VAL A 184 6.67 6.51 7.72
C VAL A 184 6.60 7.91 7.10
N ALA A 185 5.41 8.53 7.02
CA ALA A 185 5.30 9.91 6.54
C ALA A 185 6.03 10.89 7.47
N SER A 186 5.92 10.70 8.79
CA SER A 186 6.61 11.55 9.77
C SER A 186 8.11 11.31 9.75
N GLU A 187 8.55 10.05 9.67
CA GLU A 187 9.96 9.70 9.51
C GLU A 187 10.57 10.41 8.29
N ILE A 188 9.91 10.29 7.13
CA ILE A 188 10.44 10.90 5.91
C ILE A 188 10.41 12.42 6.00
N LEU A 189 9.28 13.02 6.35
CA LEU A 189 9.10 14.48 6.29
C LEU A 189 9.93 15.23 7.34
N PHE A 190 10.12 14.66 8.54
CA PHE A 190 10.80 15.34 9.63
C PHE A 190 12.25 14.89 9.85
N GLN A 191 12.65 13.74 9.28
CA GLN A 191 14.02 13.26 9.40
C GLN A 191 14.69 13.03 8.04
N LEU A 192 14.23 12.05 7.26
CA LEU A 192 15.02 11.58 6.11
C LEU A 192 15.10 12.61 4.98
N LEU A 193 14.01 13.32 4.71
CA LEU A 193 13.96 14.31 3.63
C LEU A 193 14.80 15.56 3.99
N PRO A 194 14.63 16.23 5.15
CA PRO A 194 15.53 17.32 5.56
C PRO A 194 17.01 16.91 5.57
N TRP A 195 17.30 15.70 6.04
CA TRP A 195 18.66 15.17 6.08
C TRP A 195 19.24 14.93 4.68
N SER A 196 18.48 14.29 3.77
CA SER A 196 18.91 14.08 2.38
C SER A 196 19.09 15.37 1.58
N LEU A 197 18.35 16.43 1.94
CA LEU A 197 18.48 17.76 1.34
C LEU A 197 19.65 18.58 1.92
N GLY A 198 20.32 18.07 2.96
CA GLY A 198 21.40 18.78 3.65
C GLY A 198 20.92 19.95 4.52
N TRP A 199 19.64 19.97 4.93
CA TRP A 199 19.12 21.00 5.85
C TRP A 199 19.48 20.73 7.31
N ILE A 200 19.77 19.46 7.63
CA ILE A 200 20.26 19.02 8.94
C ILE A 200 21.45 18.08 8.72
N ASP A 201 22.44 18.16 9.61
CA ASP A 201 23.69 17.39 9.47
C ASP A 201 23.60 15.96 10.03
N THR A 202 22.65 15.72 10.92
CA THR A 202 22.50 14.44 11.65
C THR A 202 21.05 13.99 11.70
N VAL A 203 20.87 12.69 11.90
CA VAL A 203 19.56 12.03 12.01
C VAL A 203 19.55 11.13 13.25
N ASP A 204 18.44 11.11 13.97
CA ASP A 204 18.27 10.18 15.10
C ASP A 204 17.83 8.81 14.57
N VAL A 205 18.80 7.89 14.47
CA VAL A 205 18.57 6.53 13.95
C VAL A 205 17.56 5.76 14.81
N GLY A 206 17.52 6.00 16.12
CA GLY A 206 16.58 5.35 17.03
C GLY A 206 15.16 5.82 16.75
N LEU A 207 14.95 7.13 16.70
CA LEU A 207 13.65 7.72 16.40
C LEU A 207 13.16 7.35 15.00
N ALA A 208 14.04 7.37 13.99
CA ALA A 208 13.68 6.97 12.62
C ALA A 208 13.13 5.53 12.59
N ARG A 209 13.82 4.59 13.24
CA ARG A 209 13.36 3.20 13.34
C ARG A 209 12.05 3.05 14.12
N THR A 210 11.83 3.82 15.18
CA THR A 210 10.57 3.83 15.92
C THR A 210 9.41 4.33 15.06
N LEU A 211 9.61 5.44 14.34
CA LEU A 211 8.61 5.99 13.42
C LEU A 211 8.32 5.04 12.25
N PHE A 212 9.35 4.40 11.70
CA PHE A 212 9.17 3.36 10.68
C PHE A 212 8.44 2.15 11.25
N SER A 213 8.77 1.72 12.48
CA SER A 213 8.18 0.53 13.13
C SER A 213 6.68 0.70 13.39
N TRP A 214 6.24 1.91 13.72
CA TRP A 214 4.82 2.26 13.76
C TRP A 214 4.10 1.89 12.44
N THR A 215 4.76 2.09 11.30
CA THR A 215 4.25 1.64 10.00
C THR A 215 4.49 0.14 9.74
N LEU A 216 5.71 -0.34 9.97
CA LEU A 216 6.22 -1.64 9.51
C LEU A 216 5.41 -2.84 10.01
N HIS A 217 5.00 -2.82 11.28
CA HIS A 217 4.21 -3.94 11.79
C HIS A 217 2.79 -3.91 11.19
N ALA A 218 2.14 -2.74 11.20
CA ALA A 218 0.74 -2.65 10.84
C ALA A 218 0.49 -2.68 9.32
N ILE A 219 1.46 -2.28 8.50
CA ILE A 219 1.35 -2.29 7.03
C ILE A 219 1.09 -3.70 6.47
N VAL A 220 1.53 -4.75 7.15
CA VAL A 220 1.25 -6.12 6.68
C VAL A 220 -0.23 -6.48 6.79
N TYR A 221 -0.97 -5.88 7.74
CA TYR A 221 -2.42 -6.01 7.81
C TYR A 221 -3.11 -5.23 6.71
N PHE A 222 -2.55 -4.09 6.30
CA PHE A 222 -3.01 -3.35 5.13
C PHE A 222 -2.96 -4.22 3.86
N TRP A 223 -1.90 -5.01 3.70
CA TRP A 223 -1.75 -5.98 2.61
C TRP A 223 -2.73 -7.15 2.74
N LEU A 224 -2.95 -7.63 3.96
CA LEU A 224 -3.70 -8.84 4.25
C LEU A 224 -5.22 -8.68 4.12
N ILE A 225 -5.78 -7.56 4.60
CA ILE A 225 -7.23 -7.34 4.68
C ILE A 225 -7.95 -7.53 3.33
N PRO A 226 -7.47 -7.03 2.18
CA PRO A 226 -8.10 -7.29 0.89
C PRO A 226 -8.18 -8.76 0.52
N ALA A 227 -7.11 -9.53 0.80
CA ALA A 227 -7.11 -10.98 0.57
C ALA A 227 -8.14 -11.67 1.47
N TYR A 228 -8.21 -11.26 2.75
CA TYR A 228 -9.23 -11.75 3.66
C TYR A 228 -10.63 -11.39 3.18
N LEU A 229 -10.88 -10.16 2.72
CA LEU A 229 -12.18 -9.77 2.15
C LEU A 229 -12.56 -10.65 0.97
N ALA A 230 -11.62 -10.94 0.07
CA ALA A 230 -11.85 -11.89 -1.01
C ALA A 230 -12.21 -13.29 -0.49
N PHE A 231 -11.52 -13.78 0.55
CA PHE A 231 -11.83 -15.06 1.19
C PHE A 231 -13.18 -15.07 1.91
N TYR A 232 -13.56 -13.99 2.59
CA TYR A 232 -14.84 -13.92 3.31
C TYR A 232 -16.04 -13.72 2.37
N THR A 233 -15.86 -13.07 1.23
CA THR A 233 -16.98 -12.61 0.39
C THR A 233 -17.07 -13.29 -0.98
N PHE A 234 -15.95 -13.76 -1.53
CA PHE A 234 -15.94 -14.53 -2.77
C PHE A 234 -15.91 -16.00 -2.44
N VAL A 235 -14.80 -16.53 -1.90
CA VAL A 235 -14.53 -17.98 -1.85
C VAL A 235 -15.72 -18.85 -1.43
N PRO A 236 -16.50 -18.56 -0.36
CA PRO A 236 -17.68 -19.32 -0.01
C PRO A 236 -18.70 -19.44 -1.16
N ARG A 237 -18.93 -18.35 -1.91
CA ARG A 237 -19.85 -18.33 -3.06
C ARG A 237 -19.30 -19.16 -4.22
N GLN A 238 -18.01 -19.06 -4.56
CA GLN A 238 -17.42 -19.90 -5.61
C GLN A 238 -17.41 -21.38 -5.22
N ALA A 239 -17.32 -21.70 -3.93
CA ALA A 239 -17.44 -23.06 -3.41
C ALA A 239 -18.89 -23.57 -3.35
N GLY A 240 -19.88 -22.81 -3.84
CA GLY A 240 -21.31 -23.18 -3.80
C GLY A 240 -21.97 -23.02 -2.43
N GLY A 241 -21.28 -22.40 -1.47
CA GLY A 241 -21.75 -22.16 -0.11
C GLY A 241 -22.06 -20.69 0.17
N LYS A 242 -22.08 -20.35 1.46
CA LYS A 242 -22.27 -19.01 1.99
C LYS A 242 -21.25 -18.76 3.10
N LEU A 243 -20.99 -17.48 3.40
CA LEU A 243 -20.20 -17.15 4.57
C LEU A 243 -20.86 -17.71 5.83
N PHE A 244 -20.08 -18.37 6.69
CA PHE A 244 -20.59 -19.02 7.90
C PHE A 244 -21.17 -18.03 8.91
N SER A 245 -20.49 -16.90 9.17
CA SER A 245 -20.99 -15.82 10.02
C SER A 245 -20.47 -14.47 9.54
N ASP A 246 -21.39 -13.52 9.33
CA ASP A 246 -21.07 -12.13 8.99
C ASP A 246 -20.51 -11.38 10.20
N GLU A 247 -21.07 -11.65 11.39
CA GLU A 247 -20.67 -11.06 12.67
C GLU A 247 -19.21 -11.38 12.99
N MET A 248 -18.82 -12.65 12.88
CA MET A 248 -17.43 -13.06 13.11
C MET A 248 -16.47 -12.42 12.10
N GLY A 249 -16.89 -12.26 10.85
CA GLY A 249 -16.12 -11.52 9.84
C GLY A 249 -15.89 -10.07 10.25
N ARG A 250 -16.91 -9.37 10.75
CA ARG A 250 -16.78 -7.99 11.24
C ARG A 250 -15.89 -7.89 12.47
N ILE A 251 -16.06 -8.80 13.43
CA ILE A 251 -15.23 -8.86 14.63
C ILE A 251 -13.76 -9.05 14.25
N ALA A 252 -13.46 -9.93 13.28
CA ALA A 252 -12.10 -10.12 12.79
C ALA A 252 -11.48 -8.82 12.24
N PHE A 253 -12.20 -8.07 11.40
CA PHE A 253 -11.68 -6.79 10.88
C PHE A 253 -11.55 -5.71 11.95
N ILE A 254 -12.44 -5.69 12.96
CA ILE A 254 -12.31 -4.78 14.11
C ILE A 254 -11.05 -5.14 14.92
N MET A 255 -10.81 -6.42 15.18
CA MET A 255 -9.63 -6.87 15.92
C MET A 255 -8.33 -6.52 15.17
N LEU A 256 -8.28 -6.76 13.85
CA LEU A 256 -7.14 -6.37 13.03
C LEU A 256 -6.90 -4.85 13.07
N LEU A 257 -7.97 -4.04 13.03
CA LEU A 257 -7.87 -2.59 13.12
C LEU A 257 -7.34 -2.14 14.49
N VAL A 258 -7.95 -2.62 15.58
CA VAL A 258 -7.66 -2.15 16.95
C VAL A 258 -6.31 -2.65 17.43
N PHE A 259 -6.03 -3.94 17.26
CA PHE A 259 -4.80 -4.54 17.76
C PHE A 259 -3.64 -4.42 16.76
N GLY A 260 -3.90 -4.24 15.47
CA GLY A 260 -2.83 -4.13 14.48
C GLY A 260 -2.01 -2.85 14.60
N ILE A 261 -2.63 -1.74 15.02
CA ILE A 261 -1.99 -0.41 15.05
C ILE A 261 -0.90 -0.26 16.14
N PRO A 262 -1.13 -0.59 17.43
CA PRO A 262 -0.19 -0.21 18.50
C PRO A 262 1.02 -1.14 18.68
N ILE A 263 1.17 -2.22 17.93
CA ILE A 263 2.20 -3.25 18.22
C ILE A 263 3.61 -2.83 17.78
N GLY A 264 3.72 -1.96 16.78
CA GLY A 264 5.01 -1.51 16.26
C GLY A 264 5.65 -0.36 17.05
N MET A 265 4.93 0.22 18.01
CA MET A 265 5.36 1.38 18.81
C MET A 265 6.00 0.97 20.14
#